data_AF-A0A317X2W8-F1
#
_entry.id   AF-A0A317X2W8-F1
#
_cell.length_a   1.000
_cell.length_b   1.000
_cell.length_c   1.000
_cell.angle_alpha   90.00
_cell.angle_beta   90.00
_cell.angle_gamma   90.00
#
_symmetry.space_group_name_H-M   'P 1'
#
loop_
_entity.id
_entity.type
_entity.pdbx_description
1 polymer ?
#
loop_
_entity_poly.entity_id
_entity_poly.type
_entity_poly.pdbx_seq_one_letter_code
_entity_poly.pdbx_strand_id
1 'polypeptide(L)'
;MRVFSSKQLSPAGASFSEYRDSINIPVGANGSIALDITHPTYAPIRARDNVIIRLPPGPIFSFSPEGLPTYSPPRHRGPPSKEYVPRSLATITSSTIVTINYRLGNLPTNSDNPTDLAFHDYKYPTPVHDTLAGLDWILETLQPSRLSVIGTHIGGSLALMLSLTEAKSIHAVAALEPICDWTSLDEHCIQSPPTDEKAALTSWRNKKHPRGRVAPWDLPPLLAARKAYFSTPERYFDAFASPILFLRSAGKDTPRSFPEYYTGPEYPVPVLKAGNASEGEDLLDSLDVYRHEEQESTHDSYSKDSETKREPPRRRKAISRWPPFGLDYGTSGPTWHHPGQGIKRLEMELPWVRISTRVDDSLSKSGLLMAAPGARKWKRVHTDSVLYQQAHEMVDVMQRACFWGREKGYGQKRVTLTQFLEHDWTLSHHRAADWLREVMMN
;
A
#
# COMPACT_ATOMS: atom_id res chain seq x y z
N MET A 1 21.57 -18.27 -0.34
CA MET A 1 21.40 -19.23 -1.46
C MET A 1 20.38 -20.26 -1.00
N ARG A 2 19.10 -20.08 -1.36
CA ARG A 2 18.03 -21.03 -1.04
C ARG A 2 17.86 -21.90 -2.28
N VAL A 3 17.95 -23.22 -2.12
CA VAL A 3 17.96 -24.17 -3.23
C VAL A 3 16.54 -24.73 -3.38
N PHE A 4 15.86 -24.39 -4.48
CA PHE A 4 14.63 -25.05 -4.87
C PHE A 4 14.96 -26.28 -5.72
N SER A 5 14.38 -27.42 -5.38
CA SER A 5 14.51 -28.65 -6.16
C SER A 5 13.64 -28.54 -7.41
N SER A 6 14.25 -28.23 -8.55
CA SER A 6 13.59 -28.23 -9.86
C SER A 6 13.15 -29.65 -10.24
N LYS A 7 11.85 -29.85 -10.46
CA LYS A 7 11.35 -30.99 -11.23
C LYS A 7 11.15 -30.50 -12.67
N GLN A 8 11.94 -31.06 -13.59
CA GLN A 8 11.77 -30.85 -15.02
C GLN A 8 10.36 -31.25 -15.46
N LEU A 9 9.64 -30.33 -16.09
CA LEU A 9 8.42 -30.62 -16.84
C LEU A 9 8.82 -31.21 -18.20
N SER A 10 8.46 -32.48 -18.42
CA SER A 10 8.52 -33.10 -19.76
C SER A 10 7.23 -32.79 -20.53
N PRO A 11 7.28 -32.59 -21.86
CA PRO A 11 6.10 -32.32 -22.66
C PRO A 11 5.48 -33.66 -23.09
N ALA A 12 4.33 -34.00 -22.50
CA ALA A 12 3.49 -35.09 -23.01
C ALA A 12 2.05 -34.59 -23.12
N GLY A 13 1.47 -34.79 -24.30
CA GLY A 13 0.36 -34.03 -24.85
C GLY A 13 -0.92 -34.01 -24.03
N ALA A 14 -1.54 -32.84 -23.99
CA ALA A 14 -2.92 -32.63 -23.61
C ALA A 14 -3.55 -31.60 -24.57
N SER A 15 -4.78 -31.89 -24.99
CA SER A 15 -5.57 -31.18 -25.99
C SER A 15 -5.90 -29.73 -25.61
N PHE A 16 -5.65 -28.79 -26.53
CA PHE A 16 -6.23 -27.45 -26.67
C PHE A 16 -6.96 -26.82 -25.45
N SER A 17 -6.19 -26.42 -24.43
CA SER A 17 -6.48 -25.27 -23.55
C SER A 17 -5.27 -24.31 -23.50
N GLU A 18 -4.64 -24.09 -24.67
CA GLU A 18 -3.25 -23.65 -24.90
C GLU A 18 -2.78 -22.28 -24.34
N TYR A 19 -3.60 -21.52 -23.60
CA TYR A 19 -3.27 -20.11 -23.28
C TYR A 19 -3.17 -19.79 -21.78
N ARG A 20 -3.45 -20.75 -20.91
CA ARG A 20 -3.45 -20.54 -19.47
C ARG A 20 -3.02 -21.78 -18.71
N ASP A 21 -2.01 -21.59 -17.87
CA ASP A 21 -1.55 -22.59 -16.92
C ASP A 21 -1.77 -22.09 -15.49
N SER A 22 -2.07 -22.99 -14.58
CA SER A 22 -2.12 -22.69 -13.15
C SER A 22 -1.22 -23.67 -12.42
N ILE A 23 -0.32 -23.15 -11.60
CA ILE A 23 0.65 -23.96 -10.85
C ILE A 23 0.58 -23.61 -9.38
N ASN A 24 0.73 -24.61 -8.52
CA ASN A 24 0.83 -24.41 -7.08
C ASN A 24 2.29 -24.44 -6.66
N ILE A 25 2.73 -23.38 -5.98
CA ILE A 25 4.09 -23.28 -5.43
C ILE A 25 4.06 -23.26 -3.90
N PRO A 26 5.02 -23.89 -3.22
CA PRO A 26 5.10 -23.86 -1.76
C PRO A 26 5.56 -22.50 -1.25
N VAL A 27 5.00 -22.06 -0.13
CA VAL A 27 5.42 -20.84 0.59
C VAL A 27 5.97 -21.24 1.96
N GLY A 28 7.23 -21.68 1.97
CA GLY A 28 7.88 -22.19 3.17
C GLY A 28 7.07 -23.30 3.85
N ALA A 29 6.90 -23.22 5.17
CA ALA A 29 6.04 -24.13 5.93
C ALA A 29 4.56 -23.68 5.98
N ASN A 30 4.22 -22.54 5.37
CA ASN A 30 2.91 -21.91 5.49
C ASN A 30 1.93 -22.37 4.41
N GLY A 31 2.15 -23.51 3.75
CA GLY A 31 1.28 -24.04 2.69
C GLY A 31 1.73 -23.65 1.28
N SER A 32 0.78 -23.46 0.36
CA SER A 32 1.06 -23.14 -1.05
C SER A 32 0.15 -22.04 -1.59
N ILE A 33 0.56 -21.43 -2.70
CA ILE A 33 -0.24 -20.47 -3.46
C ILE A 33 -0.32 -20.87 -4.93
N ALA A 34 -1.41 -20.48 -5.58
CA ALA A 34 -1.60 -20.66 -7.01
C ALA A 34 -1.03 -19.47 -7.80
N LEU A 35 -0.24 -19.76 -8.83
CA LEU A 35 0.16 -18.80 -9.85
C LEU A 35 -0.61 -19.09 -11.14
N ASP A 36 -1.38 -18.11 -11.60
CA ASP A 36 -2.05 -18.21 -12.90
C ASP A 36 -1.21 -17.53 -13.97
N ILE A 37 -0.77 -18.29 -14.96
CA ILE A 37 0.06 -17.84 -16.07
C ILE A 37 -0.83 -17.66 -17.29
N THR A 38 -0.82 -16.47 -17.89
CA THR A 38 -1.55 -16.14 -19.11
C THR A 38 -0.57 -15.68 -20.17
N HIS A 39 -0.48 -16.43 -21.27
CA HIS A 39 0.43 -16.11 -22.37
C HIS A 39 -0.24 -15.18 -23.39
N PRO A 40 0.51 -14.26 -24.02
CA PRO A 40 0.00 -13.45 -25.12
C PRO A 40 -0.25 -14.33 -26.35
N THR A 41 -1.33 -14.08 -27.09
CA THR A 41 -1.64 -14.81 -28.33
C THR A 41 -0.58 -14.59 -29.42
N TYR A 42 0.06 -13.42 -29.42
CA TYR A 42 1.14 -13.08 -30.31
C TYR A 42 2.18 -12.24 -29.56
N ALA A 43 3.42 -12.72 -29.52
CA ALA A 43 4.55 -11.97 -28.95
C ALA A 43 5.63 -11.77 -30.02
N PRO A 44 5.95 -10.51 -30.39
CA PRO A 44 7.11 -10.22 -31.22
C PRO A 44 8.38 -10.67 -30.49
N ILE A 45 9.44 -11.05 -31.22
CA ILE A 45 10.65 -11.67 -30.67
C ILE A 45 11.21 -10.91 -29.45
N ARG A 46 11.15 -9.57 -29.45
CA ARG A 46 11.65 -8.72 -28.36
C ARG A 46 10.79 -8.72 -27.09
N ALA A 47 9.53 -9.12 -27.16
CA ALA A 47 8.59 -9.13 -26.04
C ALA A 47 8.33 -10.53 -25.46
N ARG A 48 8.88 -11.58 -26.10
CA ARG A 48 8.65 -12.98 -25.70
C ARG A 48 9.10 -13.29 -24.27
N ASP A 49 10.08 -12.54 -23.77
CA ASP A 49 10.70 -12.77 -22.47
C ASP A 49 10.26 -11.73 -21.42
N ASN A 50 9.33 -10.84 -21.76
CA ASN A 50 8.78 -9.87 -20.82
C ASN A 50 7.70 -10.53 -19.95
N VAL A 51 7.79 -10.30 -18.65
CA VAL A 51 6.81 -10.80 -17.68
C VAL A 51 6.21 -9.64 -16.90
N ILE A 52 4.88 -9.69 -16.72
CA ILE A 52 4.17 -8.78 -15.82
C ILE A 52 3.55 -9.59 -14.69
N ILE A 53 3.93 -9.26 -13.47
CA ILE A 53 3.29 -9.76 -12.26
C ILE A 53 1.98 -9.00 -12.06
N ARG A 54 0.87 -9.71 -11.93
CA ARG A 54 -0.41 -9.14 -11.51
C ARG A 54 -0.68 -9.48 -10.06
N LEU A 55 -0.88 -8.46 -9.24
CA LEU A 55 -1.28 -8.58 -7.84
C LEU A 55 -2.76 -8.17 -7.68
N PRO A 56 -3.67 -9.11 -7.37
CA PRO A 56 -5.10 -8.83 -7.19
C PRO A 56 -5.41 -7.76 -6.13
N PRO A 57 -6.63 -7.19 -6.10
CA PRO A 57 -7.02 -6.15 -5.14
C PRO A 57 -7.07 -6.57 -3.67
N GLY A 58 -7.25 -7.86 -3.39
CA GLY A 58 -7.51 -8.35 -2.03
C GLY A 58 -8.95 -8.07 -1.56
N PRO A 59 -9.36 -8.55 -0.38
CA PRO A 59 -10.77 -8.63 0.01
C PRO A 59 -11.28 -7.42 0.82
N ILE A 60 -10.95 -6.19 0.41
CA ILE A 60 -11.42 -4.96 1.10
C ILE A 60 -12.64 -4.38 0.39
N PHE A 61 -12.48 -4.08 -0.89
CA PHE A 61 -13.49 -3.44 -1.71
C PHE A 61 -14.14 -4.51 -2.60
N SER A 62 -15.11 -5.23 -2.04
CA SER A 62 -15.96 -6.11 -2.85
C SER A 62 -16.89 -5.23 -3.68
N PHE A 63 -16.51 -4.96 -4.93
CA PHE A 63 -17.34 -4.19 -5.86
C PHE A 63 -18.56 -5.01 -6.27
N SER A 64 -19.76 -4.55 -5.89
CA SER A 64 -20.97 -4.86 -6.67
C SER A 64 -20.83 -4.14 -8.03
N PRO A 65 -21.26 -4.72 -9.16
CA PRO A 65 -21.15 -4.10 -10.49
C PRO A 65 -21.90 -2.75 -10.65
N GLU A 66 -22.57 -2.26 -9.61
CA GLU A 66 -23.33 -0.99 -9.62
C GLU A 66 -22.62 0.17 -8.91
N GLY A 67 -21.34 0.04 -8.51
CA GLY A 67 -20.56 1.17 -7.98
C GLY A 67 -21.01 1.71 -6.61
N LEU A 68 -21.92 1.01 -5.93
CA LEU A 68 -22.33 1.32 -4.56
C LEU A 68 -21.73 0.30 -3.57
N PRO A 69 -21.16 0.75 -2.43
CA PRO A 69 -20.66 -0.12 -1.38
C PRO A 69 -21.85 -0.77 -0.64
N THR A 70 -22.19 -2.01 -1.00
CA THR A 70 -23.26 -2.76 -0.33
C THR A 70 -22.66 -3.74 0.68
N TYR A 71 -22.93 -3.50 1.97
CA TYR A 71 -22.83 -4.49 3.04
C TYR A 71 -23.96 -5.53 2.89
N SER A 72 -23.75 -6.58 2.09
CA SER A 72 -24.65 -7.73 2.04
C SER A 72 -23.89 -9.02 1.67
N PRO A 73 -24.21 -10.18 2.30
CA PRO A 73 -23.68 -11.47 1.87
C PRO A 73 -24.24 -11.85 0.48
N PRO A 74 -23.51 -12.66 -0.30
CA PRO A 74 -23.72 -12.78 -1.73
C PRO A 74 -25.03 -13.52 -2.04
N ARG A 75 -25.93 -12.87 -2.77
CA ARG A 75 -26.99 -13.54 -3.54
C ARG A 75 -26.73 -13.35 -5.03
N HIS A 76 -26.67 -14.49 -5.71
CA HIS A 76 -26.40 -14.73 -7.12
C HIS A 76 -26.81 -13.62 -8.10
N ARG A 77 -25.80 -12.90 -8.61
CA ARG A 77 -25.67 -12.52 -10.03
C ARG A 77 -24.19 -12.25 -10.30
N GLY A 78 -23.60 -13.00 -11.24
CA GLY A 78 -22.15 -13.15 -11.37
C GLY A 78 -21.37 -11.85 -11.69
N PRO A 79 -20.11 -11.73 -11.22
CA PRO A 79 -19.24 -10.59 -11.53
C PRO A 79 -18.82 -10.56 -13.00
N PRO A 80 -18.40 -9.41 -13.57
CA PRO A 80 -17.60 -9.42 -14.79
C PRO A 80 -16.39 -10.34 -14.54
N SER A 81 -16.21 -11.35 -15.39
CA SER A 81 -15.35 -12.49 -15.07
C SER A 81 -13.93 -12.03 -14.73
N LYS A 82 -13.37 -12.59 -13.63
CA LYS A 82 -11.94 -12.46 -13.24
C LYS A 82 -10.97 -12.81 -14.39
N GLU A 83 -11.50 -13.41 -15.44
CA GLU A 83 -10.85 -13.96 -16.63
C GLU A 83 -10.47 -12.91 -17.68
N TYR A 84 -11.13 -11.74 -17.74
CA TYR A 84 -10.86 -10.77 -18.82
C TYR A 84 -9.58 -9.94 -18.60
N VAL A 85 -9.24 -9.63 -17.34
CA VAL A 85 -8.14 -8.71 -17.05
C VAL A 85 -6.78 -9.29 -17.45
N PRO A 86 -6.36 -10.49 -17.02
CA PRO A 86 -5.05 -11.03 -17.40
C PRO A 86 -4.90 -11.18 -18.92
N ARG A 87 -5.95 -11.61 -19.62
CA ARG A 87 -5.94 -11.75 -21.08
C ARG A 87 -5.83 -10.42 -21.81
N SER A 88 -6.56 -9.40 -21.36
CA SER A 88 -6.45 -8.05 -21.91
C SER A 88 -5.04 -7.49 -21.69
N LEU A 89 -4.49 -7.63 -20.48
CA LEU A 89 -3.11 -7.23 -20.16
C LEU A 89 -2.09 -7.93 -21.08
N ALA A 90 -2.19 -9.25 -21.24
CA ALA A 90 -1.30 -10.03 -22.11
C ALA A 90 -1.38 -9.55 -23.56
N THR A 91 -2.59 -9.26 -24.05
CA THR A 91 -2.83 -8.79 -25.42
C THR A 91 -2.24 -7.40 -25.64
N ILE A 92 -2.50 -6.45 -24.73
CA ILE A 92 -2.03 -5.06 -24.86
C ILE A 92 -0.52 -4.99 -24.81
N THR A 93 0.10 -5.73 -23.90
CA THR A 93 1.54 -5.65 -23.61
C THR A 93 2.39 -6.64 -24.37
N SER A 94 1.76 -7.61 -25.05
CA SER A 94 2.43 -8.77 -25.67
C SER A 94 3.40 -9.48 -24.72
N SER A 95 3.12 -9.46 -23.41
CA SER A 95 3.96 -10.00 -22.34
C SER A 95 3.24 -11.14 -21.63
N THR A 96 4.00 -12.07 -21.05
CA THR A 96 3.42 -13.13 -20.20
C THR A 96 2.94 -12.51 -18.88
N ILE A 97 1.70 -12.79 -18.50
CA ILE A 97 1.11 -12.29 -17.26
C ILE A 97 1.11 -13.41 -16.23
N VAL A 98 1.72 -13.18 -15.07
CA VAL A 98 1.68 -14.12 -13.94
C VAL A 98 0.89 -13.47 -12.81
N THR A 99 -0.29 -14.03 -12.50
CA THR A 99 -1.08 -13.57 -11.35
C THR A 99 -0.66 -14.34 -10.11
N ILE A 100 -0.14 -13.64 -9.11
CA ILE A 100 0.18 -14.24 -7.80
C ILE A 100 -1.08 -14.16 -6.93
N ASN A 101 -1.72 -15.30 -6.68
CA ASN A 101 -2.90 -15.38 -5.81
C ASN A 101 -2.47 -15.47 -4.34
N TYR A 102 -1.96 -14.36 -3.82
CA TYR A 102 -1.56 -14.25 -2.42
C TYR A 102 -2.77 -14.42 -1.47
N ARG A 103 -2.52 -14.93 -0.27
CA ARG A 103 -3.56 -15.25 0.72
C ARG A 103 -3.72 -14.12 1.72
N LEU A 104 -4.97 -13.66 1.88
CA LEU A 104 -5.36 -12.63 2.84
C LEU A 104 -6.86 -12.74 3.15
N GLY A 105 -7.23 -12.58 4.41
CA GLY A 105 -8.59 -12.72 4.91
C GLY A 105 -9.04 -14.18 4.99
N ASN A 106 -10.37 -14.36 5.08
CA ASN A 106 -10.99 -15.67 5.20
C ASN A 106 -11.04 -16.38 3.84
N LEU A 107 -10.22 -17.41 3.69
CA LEU A 107 -10.17 -18.27 2.50
C LEU A 107 -10.50 -19.72 2.88
N PRO A 108 -11.15 -20.49 1.99
CA PRO A 108 -11.40 -21.91 2.24
C PRO A 108 -10.08 -22.68 2.36
N THR A 109 -10.02 -23.65 3.29
CA THR A 109 -8.85 -24.54 3.51
C THR A 109 -8.48 -25.33 2.26
N ASN A 110 -9.48 -25.80 1.52
CA ASN A 110 -9.32 -26.49 0.25
C ASN A 110 -10.04 -25.70 -0.85
N SER A 111 -9.28 -25.09 -1.75
CA SER A 111 -9.85 -24.49 -2.97
C SER A 111 -10.50 -25.53 -3.87
N ASP A 112 -10.08 -26.79 -3.76
CA ASP A 112 -10.41 -27.85 -4.71
C ASP A 112 -11.60 -28.71 -4.27
N ASN A 113 -12.00 -28.63 -2.99
CA ASN A 113 -13.14 -29.38 -2.43
C ASN A 113 -14.12 -28.42 -1.72
N PRO A 114 -15.18 -27.95 -2.40
CA PRO A 114 -16.13 -26.97 -1.86
C PRO A 114 -17.03 -27.47 -0.73
N THR A 115 -16.91 -28.75 -0.34
CA THR A 115 -17.59 -29.34 0.83
C THR A 115 -16.84 -29.13 2.14
N ASP A 116 -15.59 -28.70 2.10
CA ASP A 116 -14.80 -28.39 3.29
C ASP A 116 -15.18 -26.99 3.80
N LEU A 117 -16.03 -26.94 4.82
CA LEU A 117 -16.53 -25.69 5.43
C LEU A 117 -15.46 -24.97 6.26
N ALA A 118 -14.25 -25.51 6.36
CA ALA A 118 -13.17 -24.89 7.11
C ALA A 118 -12.61 -23.67 6.35
N PHE A 119 -12.56 -22.53 7.05
CA PHE A 119 -11.93 -21.31 6.56
C PHE A 119 -10.67 -21.04 7.37
N HIS A 120 -9.62 -20.62 6.69
CA HIS A 120 -8.43 -20.06 7.30
C HIS A 120 -8.44 -18.54 7.17
N ASP A 121 -8.20 -17.87 8.30
CA ASP A 121 -8.06 -16.42 8.37
C ASP A 121 -6.58 -16.04 8.19
N TYR A 122 -6.21 -15.69 6.96
CA TYR A 122 -4.85 -15.29 6.63
C TYR A 122 -4.63 -13.81 6.92
N LYS A 123 -3.60 -13.49 7.72
CA LYS A 123 -3.25 -12.11 8.13
C LYS A 123 -1.85 -11.75 7.68
N TYR A 124 -1.51 -10.47 7.72
CA TYR A 124 -0.12 -10.02 7.57
C TYR A 124 0.77 -10.71 8.63
N PRO A 125 1.98 -11.17 8.25
CA PRO A 125 2.71 -10.92 6.99
C PRO A 125 2.50 -11.96 5.87
N THR A 126 1.53 -12.86 5.95
CA THR A 126 1.30 -13.92 4.94
C THR A 126 1.28 -13.44 3.48
N PRO A 127 0.50 -12.41 3.08
CA PRO A 127 0.48 -11.96 1.69
C PRO A 127 1.83 -11.44 1.19
N VAL A 128 2.69 -10.95 2.09
CA VAL A 128 4.07 -10.53 1.75
C VAL A 128 4.91 -11.76 1.39
N HIS A 129 4.87 -12.79 2.24
CA HIS A 129 5.61 -14.04 1.99
C HIS A 129 5.14 -14.74 0.71
N ASP A 130 3.84 -14.80 0.49
CA ASP A 130 3.24 -15.35 -0.71
C ASP A 130 3.71 -14.59 -1.97
N THR A 131 3.71 -13.25 -1.91
CA THR A 131 4.16 -12.40 -3.03
C THR A 131 5.64 -12.62 -3.34
N LEU A 132 6.50 -12.68 -2.32
CA LEU A 132 7.93 -12.91 -2.50
C LEU A 132 8.22 -14.32 -3.03
N ALA A 133 7.52 -15.35 -2.54
CA ALA A 133 7.65 -16.71 -3.07
C ALA A 133 7.26 -16.80 -4.55
N GLY A 134 6.20 -16.09 -4.96
CA GLY A 134 5.82 -15.98 -6.36
C GLY A 134 6.85 -15.24 -7.20
N LEU A 135 7.42 -14.14 -6.68
CA LEU A 135 8.50 -13.41 -7.35
C LEU A 135 9.75 -14.28 -7.55
N ASP A 136 10.20 -14.97 -6.50
CA ASP A 136 11.36 -15.87 -6.55
C ASP A 136 11.16 -16.93 -7.63
N TRP A 137 10.00 -17.58 -7.64
CA TRP A 137 9.67 -18.59 -8.65
C TRP A 137 9.72 -18.03 -10.08
N ILE A 138 9.19 -16.81 -10.29
CA ILE A 138 9.18 -16.15 -11.60
C ILE A 138 10.62 -15.85 -12.05
N LEU A 139 11.46 -15.29 -11.18
CA LEU A 139 12.84 -14.95 -11.50
C LEU A 139 13.67 -16.19 -11.81
N GLU A 140 13.49 -17.28 -11.06
CA GLU A 140 14.23 -18.53 -11.26
C GLU A 140 13.76 -19.31 -12.50
N THR A 141 12.45 -19.38 -12.72
CA THR A 141 11.84 -20.26 -13.74
C THR A 141 11.65 -19.57 -15.08
N LEU A 142 11.11 -18.35 -15.09
CA LEU A 142 10.79 -17.63 -16.32
C LEU A 142 11.94 -16.75 -16.82
N GLN A 143 12.88 -16.39 -15.92
CA GLN A 143 14.08 -15.59 -16.22
C GLN A 143 13.78 -14.39 -17.13
N PRO A 144 12.85 -13.50 -16.71
CA PRO A 144 12.36 -12.44 -17.57
C PRO A 144 13.45 -11.46 -17.96
N SER A 145 13.45 -11.02 -19.23
CA SER A 145 14.35 -9.95 -19.68
C SER A 145 13.97 -8.60 -19.06
N ARG A 146 12.66 -8.36 -18.93
CA ARG A 146 12.09 -7.25 -18.17
C ARG A 146 10.92 -7.74 -17.34
N LEU A 147 10.92 -7.37 -16.06
CA LEU A 147 9.88 -7.72 -15.10
C LEU A 147 9.15 -6.46 -14.65
N SER A 148 7.85 -6.40 -14.89
CA SER A 148 7.00 -5.32 -14.40
C SER A 148 5.94 -5.84 -13.43
N VAL A 149 5.37 -4.96 -12.62
CA VAL A 149 4.30 -5.31 -11.67
C VAL A 149 3.11 -4.39 -11.88
N ILE A 150 1.91 -4.96 -11.90
CA ILE A 150 0.65 -4.23 -11.79
C ILE A 150 -0.11 -4.73 -10.57
N GLY A 151 -0.56 -3.82 -9.72
CA GLY A 151 -1.27 -4.16 -8.50
C GLY A 151 -2.38 -3.17 -8.18
N THR A 152 -3.47 -3.65 -7.59
CA THR A 152 -4.61 -2.81 -7.18
C THR A 152 -4.80 -2.91 -5.66
N HIS A 153 -5.18 -1.84 -4.95
CA HIS A 153 -5.45 -1.87 -3.50
C HIS A 153 -4.35 -2.55 -2.67
N ILE A 154 -4.61 -3.72 -2.06
CA ILE A 154 -3.60 -4.53 -1.35
C ILE A 154 -2.50 -4.98 -2.32
N GLY A 155 -2.87 -5.46 -3.50
CA GLY A 155 -1.90 -5.80 -4.54
C GLY A 155 -1.08 -4.60 -4.99
N GLY A 156 -1.65 -3.39 -4.97
CA GLY A 156 -0.94 -2.14 -5.24
C GLY A 156 0.06 -1.81 -4.13
N SER A 157 -0.31 -2.05 -2.87
CA SER A 157 0.60 -1.96 -1.71
C SER A 157 1.78 -2.92 -1.85
N LEU A 158 1.50 -4.19 -2.17
CA LEU A 158 2.51 -5.21 -2.40
C LEU A 158 3.39 -4.89 -3.61
N ALA A 159 2.82 -4.31 -4.68
CA ALA A 159 3.59 -3.87 -5.85
C ALA A 159 4.56 -2.73 -5.49
N LEU A 160 4.13 -1.78 -4.67
CA LEU A 160 5.00 -0.72 -4.15
C LEU A 160 6.07 -1.26 -3.20
N MET A 161 5.72 -2.23 -2.34
CA MET A 161 6.68 -2.95 -1.51
C MET A 161 7.78 -3.59 -2.37
N LEU A 162 7.40 -4.35 -3.41
CA LEU A 162 8.36 -4.93 -4.35
C LEU A 162 9.20 -3.88 -5.06
N SER A 163 8.60 -2.75 -5.46
CA SER A 163 9.37 -1.66 -6.08
C SER A 163 10.49 -1.18 -5.16
N LEU A 164 10.22 -1.10 -3.85
CA LEU A 164 11.11 -0.54 -2.84
C LEU A 164 12.16 -1.52 -2.34
N THR A 165 11.85 -2.82 -2.28
CA THR A 165 12.76 -3.85 -1.75
C THR A 165 13.52 -4.58 -2.85
N GLU A 166 12.89 -4.77 -4.01
CA GLU A 166 13.41 -5.54 -5.15
C GLU A 166 13.70 -4.65 -6.38
N ALA A 167 14.10 -3.40 -6.13
CA ALA A 167 14.32 -2.35 -7.14
C ALA A 167 15.27 -2.76 -8.28
N LYS A 168 16.17 -3.71 -8.04
CA LYS A 168 17.09 -4.25 -9.06
C LYS A 168 16.41 -5.18 -10.06
N SER A 169 15.43 -5.95 -9.59
CA SER A 169 14.74 -6.97 -10.38
C SER A 169 13.51 -6.39 -11.09
N ILE A 170 12.92 -5.33 -10.54
CA ILE A 170 11.71 -4.70 -11.06
C ILE A 170 12.06 -3.56 -12.01
N HIS A 171 11.57 -3.62 -13.23
CA HIS A 171 11.72 -2.57 -14.25
C HIS A 171 10.68 -1.45 -14.08
N ALA A 172 9.41 -1.82 -13.88
CA ALA A 172 8.31 -0.87 -13.76
C ALA A 172 7.17 -1.38 -12.86
N VAL A 173 6.48 -0.45 -12.19
CA VAL A 173 5.35 -0.72 -11.31
C VAL A 173 4.18 0.22 -11.61
N ALA A 174 3.01 -0.36 -11.89
CA ALA A 174 1.73 0.32 -11.94
C ALA A 174 0.89 -0.04 -10.70
N ALA A 175 0.71 0.91 -9.78
CA ALA A 175 -0.08 0.71 -8.57
C ALA A 175 -1.42 1.48 -8.67
N LEU A 176 -2.54 0.77 -8.65
CA LEU A 176 -3.89 1.30 -8.77
C LEU A 176 -4.56 1.39 -7.40
N GLU A 177 -4.90 2.59 -6.95
CA GLU A 177 -5.47 2.87 -5.62
C GLU A 177 -4.77 2.10 -4.48
N PRO A 178 -3.43 2.16 -4.38
CA PRO A 178 -2.70 1.37 -3.40
C PRO A 178 -2.96 1.85 -1.97
N ILE A 179 -2.90 0.92 -1.03
CA ILE A 179 -2.89 1.25 0.40
C ILE A 179 -1.43 1.39 0.84
N CYS A 180 -1.01 2.62 1.10
CA CYS A 180 0.40 2.95 1.37
C CYS A 180 0.70 3.09 2.86
N ASP A 181 -0.30 3.43 3.68
CA ASP A 181 -0.12 3.74 5.10
C ASP A 181 -1.30 3.28 5.97
N TRP A 182 -1.15 2.14 6.65
CA TRP A 182 -2.13 1.69 7.64
C TRP A 182 -2.04 2.43 8.96
N THR A 183 -0.89 3.04 9.24
CA THR A 183 -0.64 3.73 10.50
C THR A 183 -1.45 5.02 10.55
N SER A 184 -1.52 5.79 9.46
CA SER A 184 -2.13 7.14 9.48
C SER A 184 -3.66 7.19 9.33
N LEU A 185 -4.37 6.05 9.29
CA LEU A 185 -5.84 6.04 9.11
C LEU A 185 -6.59 6.88 10.16
N ASP A 186 -6.07 6.96 11.38
CA ASP A 186 -6.66 7.71 12.49
C ASP A 186 -6.66 9.23 12.23
N GLU A 187 -5.78 9.72 11.34
CA GLU A 187 -5.70 11.14 10.98
C GLU A 187 -6.93 11.61 10.19
N HIS A 188 -7.67 10.67 9.59
CA HIS A 188 -8.93 10.93 8.89
C HIS A 188 -10.17 10.82 9.80
N CYS A 189 -9.98 10.44 11.07
CA CYS A 189 -11.03 10.33 12.07
C CYS A 189 -11.16 11.59 12.93
N ILE A 190 -12.35 11.84 13.46
CA ILE A 190 -12.55 12.89 14.48
C ILE A 190 -11.93 12.41 15.79
N GLN A 191 -11.10 13.24 16.42
CA GLN A 191 -10.56 12.98 17.75
C GLN A 191 -11.63 13.32 18.79
N SER A 192 -11.98 12.38 19.69
CA SER A 192 -12.84 12.70 20.82
C SER A 192 -12.08 13.57 21.82
N PRO A 193 -12.69 14.62 22.41
CA PRO A 193 -12.06 15.32 23.52
C PRO A 193 -11.92 14.35 24.72
N PRO A 194 -10.81 14.41 25.47
CA PRO A 194 -10.68 13.62 26.68
C PRO A 194 -11.72 14.09 27.70
N THR A 195 -12.34 13.14 28.40
CA THR A 195 -13.16 13.35 29.61
C THR A 195 -14.47 14.12 29.43
N ASP A 196 -15.49 13.42 28.91
CA ASP A 196 -16.87 13.33 29.46
C ASP A 196 -17.82 12.93 28.34
N GLU A 197 -18.37 11.71 28.37
CA GLU A 197 -19.36 11.24 27.39
C GLU A 197 -20.59 12.17 27.30
N LYS A 198 -20.93 12.83 28.42
CA LYS A 198 -22.04 13.81 28.50
C LYS A 198 -21.62 15.23 28.06
N ALA A 199 -20.36 15.62 28.22
CA ALA A 199 -19.84 16.89 27.72
C ALA A 199 -19.54 16.83 26.22
N ALA A 200 -19.24 15.65 25.66
CA ALA A 200 -19.17 15.43 24.23
C ALA A 200 -20.53 15.73 23.59
N LEU A 201 -21.63 15.10 24.01
CA LEU A 201 -22.96 15.37 23.45
C LEU A 201 -23.40 16.85 23.52
N THR A 202 -22.98 17.59 24.55
CA THR A 202 -23.30 19.02 24.72
C THR A 202 -22.31 19.97 24.01
N SER A 203 -21.02 19.64 23.96
CA SER A 203 -20.00 20.37 23.16
C SER A 203 -20.24 20.19 21.65
N TRP A 204 -20.79 19.07 21.22
CA TRP A 204 -21.15 18.80 19.82
C TRP A 204 -22.25 19.73 19.30
N ARG A 205 -23.14 20.23 20.18
CA ARG A 205 -24.14 21.25 19.82
C ARG A 205 -23.56 22.66 19.71
N ASN A 206 -22.52 22.97 20.49
CA ASN A 206 -22.03 24.34 20.67
C ASN A 206 -20.81 24.70 19.81
N LYS A 207 -20.00 23.74 19.35
CA LYS A 207 -19.00 23.99 18.31
C LYS A 207 -19.72 23.94 16.95
N LYS A 208 -19.70 25.06 16.22
CA LYS A 208 -20.12 25.15 14.81
C LYS A 208 -19.24 24.23 13.95
N HIS A 209 -19.43 22.92 14.03
CA HIS A 209 -18.98 22.00 13.00
C HIS A 209 -19.83 22.31 11.76
N PRO A 210 -19.23 22.52 10.58
CA PRO A 210 -19.98 22.72 9.36
C PRO A 210 -20.84 21.48 9.16
N ARG A 211 -22.15 21.68 9.27
CA ARG A 211 -23.18 20.66 9.00
C ARG A 211 -22.88 20.08 7.62
N GLY A 212 -22.75 18.76 7.50
CA GLY A 212 -22.56 18.06 6.22
C GLY A 212 -21.18 17.44 5.94
N ARG A 213 -20.33 17.20 6.95
CA ARG A 213 -19.12 16.39 6.72
C ARG A 213 -19.46 14.90 6.72
N VAL A 214 -19.20 14.23 5.61
CA VAL A 214 -19.31 12.77 5.45
C VAL A 214 -17.89 12.20 5.36
N ALA A 215 -17.66 11.01 5.93
CA ALA A 215 -16.38 10.33 5.79
C ALA A 215 -16.06 10.09 4.31
N PRO A 216 -14.78 10.10 3.91
CA PRO A 216 -14.38 9.48 2.66
C PRO A 216 -14.93 8.05 2.59
N TRP A 217 -15.44 7.65 1.42
CA TRP A 217 -16.17 6.39 1.23
C TRP A 217 -15.31 5.15 1.58
N ASP A 218 -14.00 5.28 1.43
CA ASP A 218 -13.01 4.24 1.65
C ASP A 218 -12.47 4.20 3.09
N LEU A 219 -12.70 5.23 3.91
CA LEU A 219 -12.20 5.26 5.29
C LEU A 219 -12.82 4.14 6.16
N PRO A 220 -14.16 3.97 6.25
CA PRO A 220 -14.74 2.90 7.06
C PRO A 220 -14.27 1.49 6.70
N PRO A 221 -14.24 1.06 5.42
CA PRO A 221 -13.74 -0.27 5.08
C PRO A 221 -12.25 -0.43 5.36
N LEU A 222 -11.42 0.63 5.23
CA LEU A 222 -10.01 0.58 5.60
C LEU A 222 -9.81 0.39 7.11
N LEU A 223 -10.59 1.07 7.95
CA LEU A 223 -10.54 0.90 9.41
C LEU A 223 -10.92 -0.53 9.82
N ALA A 224 -11.99 -1.07 9.22
CA ALA A 224 -12.42 -2.45 9.45
C ALA A 224 -11.35 -3.45 8.99
N ALA A 225 -10.79 -3.25 7.79
CA ALA A 225 -9.73 -4.09 7.23
C ALA A 225 -8.47 -4.09 8.11
N ARG A 226 -8.07 -2.94 8.66
CA ARG A 226 -6.90 -2.86 9.56
C ARG A 226 -7.07 -3.71 10.81
N LYS A 227 -8.29 -3.80 11.38
CA LYS A 227 -8.55 -4.68 12.51
C LYS A 227 -8.60 -6.16 12.10
N ALA A 228 -9.07 -6.45 10.90
CA ALA A 228 -9.19 -7.82 10.40
C ALA A 228 -7.84 -8.44 10.00
N TYR A 229 -7.01 -7.69 9.27
CA TYR A 229 -5.83 -8.23 8.59
C TYR A 229 -4.54 -8.24 9.42
N PHE A 230 -4.57 -7.65 10.60
CA PHE A 230 -3.42 -7.58 11.49
C PHE A 230 -3.77 -8.22 12.83
N SER A 231 -2.87 -9.04 13.36
CA SER A 231 -3.07 -9.71 14.65
C SER A 231 -2.82 -8.78 15.83
N THR A 232 -1.91 -7.83 15.68
CA THR A 232 -1.57 -6.83 16.70
C THR A 232 -1.29 -5.48 16.04
N PRO A 233 -1.36 -4.35 16.79
CA PRO A 233 -1.12 -3.04 16.22
C PRO A 233 0.29 -2.83 15.64
N GLU A 234 1.31 -3.47 16.22
CA GLU A 234 2.70 -3.41 15.73
C GLU A 234 2.79 -3.89 14.28
N ARG A 235 1.95 -4.86 13.88
CA ARG A 235 2.02 -5.47 12.55
C ARG A 235 1.61 -4.52 11.43
N TYR A 236 0.79 -3.50 11.67
CA TYR A 236 0.46 -2.51 10.64
C TYR A 236 1.47 -1.34 10.58
N PHE A 237 2.41 -1.28 11.53
CA PHE A 237 3.61 -0.45 11.47
C PHE A 237 4.78 -1.15 10.74
N ASP A 238 4.58 -2.37 10.26
CA ASP A 238 5.53 -3.06 9.39
C ASP A 238 5.61 -2.34 8.04
N ALA A 239 6.83 -2.01 7.59
CA ALA A 239 7.06 -1.36 6.31
C ALA A 239 6.65 -2.21 5.11
N PHE A 240 6.65 -3.54 5.23
CA PHE A 240 6.15 -4.42 4.17
C PHE A 240 4.63 -4.36 3.99
N ALA A 241 3.89 -3.99 5.04
CA ALA A 241 2.44 -3.79 4.97
C ALA A 241 2.05 -2.33 4.70
N SER A 242 2.86 -1.38 5.17
CA SER A 242 2.74 0.06 4.95
C SER A 242 3.96 0.58 4.19
N PRO A 243 4.04 0.43 2.85
CA PRO A 243 5.24 0.71 2.05
C PRO A 243 5.81 2.12 2.22
N ILE A 244 4.99 3.10 2.60
CA ILE A 244 5.47 4.46 2.87
C ILE A 244 6.51 4.51 3.99
N LEU A 245 6.51 3.51 4.90
CA LEU A 245 7.41 3.44 6.04
C LEU A 245 8.85 3.07 5.67
N PHE A 246 9.09 2.54 4.45
CA PHE A 246 10.45 2.44 3.92
C PHE A 246 11.07 3.82 3.64
N LEU A 247 10.23 4.83 3.44
CA LEU A 247 10.63 6.15 2.97
C LEU A 247 10.45 7.25 4.02
N ARG A 248 9.71 6.97 5.10
CA ARG A 248 9.60 7.87 6.24
C ARG A 248 9.18 7.16 7.52
N SER A 249 9.45 7.78 8.68
CA SER A 249 8.87 7.32 9.94
C SER A 249 7.34 7.50 9.98
N ALA A 250 6.65 6.72 10.81
CA ALA A 250 5.21 6.85 11.05
C ALA A 250 4.83 8.17 11.75
N GLY A 251 5.78 8.79 12.47
CA GLY A 251 5.54 10.04 13.22
C GLY A 251 4.70 9.86 14.49
N LYS A 252 4.45 8.62 14.90
CA LYS A 252 3.74 8.28 16.13
C LYS A 252 4.18 6.92 16.65
N ASP A 253 3.94 6.71 17.93
CA ASP A 253 4.21 5.43 18.59
C ASP A 253 3.12 4.41 18.24
N THR A 254 3.49 3.13 18.29
CA THR A 254 2.55 2.03 18.09
C THR A 254 1.57 1.99 19.27
N PRO A 255 0.24 1.97 19.03
CA PRO A 255 -0.71 1.92 20.11
C PRO A 255 -0.70 0.53 20.77
N ARG A 256 -0.86 0.48 22.09
CA ARG A 256 -0.87 -0.77 22.88
C ARG A 256 -2.02 -1.71 22.52
N SER A 257 -3.12 -1.17 22.00
CA SER A 257 -4.29 -1.92 21.54
C SER A 257 -4.83 -1.34 20.24
N PHE A 258 -5.64 -2.11 19.53
CA PHE A 258 -6.30 -1.60 18.32
C PHE A 258 -7.18 -0.39 18.65
N PRO A 259 -7.03 0.73 17.92
CA PRO A 259 -7.92 1.87 18.07
C PRO A 259 -9.38 1.49 17.81
N GLU A 260 -10.28 1.98 18.66
CA GLU A 260 -11.72 1.80 18.51
C GLU A 260 -12.40 3.06 17.99
N TYR A 261 -13.50 2.88 17.26
CA TYR A 261 -14.23 3.98 16.63
C TYR A 261 -15.71 3.91 16.94
N TYR A 262 -16.32 5.07 17.12
CA TYR A 262 -17.75 5.22 16.93
C TYR A 262 -18.03 5.42 15.44
N THR A 263 -18.84 4.54 14.88
CA THR A 263 -19.25 4.51 13.46
C THR A 263 -20.75 4.31 13.37
N GLY A 264 -21.37 4.68 12.24
CA GLY A 264 -22.78 4.44 11.97
C GLY A 264 -23.53 5.72 11.58
N PRO A 265 -24.86 5.68 11.43
CA PRO A 265 -25.66 6.84 11.03
C PRO A 265 -25.51 8.05 11.98
N GLU A 266 -25.26 7.79 13.27
CA GLU A 266 -25.03 8.80 14.29
C GLU A 266 -23.65 9.48 14.17
N TYR A 267 -22.70 8.80 13.51
CA TYR A 267 -21.31 9.24 13.33
C TYR A 267 -20.94 9.20 11.84
N PRO A 268 -21.35 10.22 11.05
CA PRO A 268 -21.09 10.26 9.61
C PRO A 268 -19.60 10.32 9.25
N VAL A 269 -18.76 10.72 10.20
CA VAL A 269 -17.30 10.57 10.17
C VAL A 269 -16.90 9.73 11.39
N PRO A 270 -16.12 8.65 11.24
CA PRO A 270 -15.65 7.85 12.37
C PRO A 270 -14.99 8.73 13.45
N VAL A 271 -15.37 8.50 14.70
CA VAL A 271 -14.81 9.20 15.87
C VAL A 271 -13.95 8.23 16.64
N LEU A 272 -12.68 8.57 16.87
CA LEU A 272 -11.76 7.78 17.68
C LEU A 272 -12.20 7.80 19.15
N LYS A 273 -12.38 6.62 19.76
CA LYS A 273 -12.70 6.50 21.20
C LYS A 273 -11.47 6.84 22.03
N ALA A 274 -11.65 7.60 23.12
CA ALA A 274 -10.60 7.81 24.09
C ALA A 274 -10.26 6.46 24.75
N GLY A 275 -8.99 6.08 24.76
CA GLY A 275 -8.55 4.83 25.37
C GLY A 275 -8.78 4.84 26.88
N ASN A 276 -9.38 3.78 27.41
CA ASN A 276 -9.49 3.54 28.84
C ASN A 276 -8.10 3.13 29.35
N ALA A 277 -7.21 4.10 29.57
CA ALA A 277 -5.96 3.83 30.28
C ALA A 277 -6.34 3.33 31.68
N SER A 278 -6.23 2.02 31.91
CA SER A 278 -6.41 1.45 33.23
C SER A 278 -5.38 2.08 34.16
N GLU A 279 -5.85 2.65 35.26
CA GLU A 279 -5.12 3.50 36.22
C GLU A 279 -3.88 2.84 36.87
N GLY A 280 -3.54 1.58 36.52
CA GLY A 280 -2.38 0.87 37.02
C GLY A 280 -1.14 0.88 36.12
N GLU A 281 -1.23 1.34 34.86
CA GLU A 281 -0.10 1.25 33.91
C GLU A 281 0.68 2.56 33.66
N ASP A 282 0.10 3.72 34.01
CA ASP A 282 0.78 5.02 33.87
C ASP A 282 1.99 5.15 34.84
N LEU A 283 2.03 4.34 35.90
CA LEU A 283 3.13 4.30 36.86
C LEU A 283 4.42 3.68 36.30
N LEU A 284 4.33 2.81 35.28
CA LEU A 284 5.52 2.16 34.69
C LEU A 284 6.23 3.07 33.66
N ASP A 285 5.47 3.80 32.84
CA ASP A 285 6.06 4.78 31.90
C ASP A 285 6.73 5.95 32.65
N SER A 286 6.24 6.32 33.84
CA SER A 286 6.91 7.32 34.68
C SER A 286 8.24 6.83 35.25
N LEU A 287 8.43 5.52 35.42
CA LEU A 287 9.64 4.95 36.03
C LEU A 287 10.79 4.84 35.02
N ASP A 288 10.48 4.59 33.74
CA ASP A 288 11.49 4.50 32.67
C ASP A 288 12.08 5.85 32.25
N VAL A 289 11.38 6.96 32.53
CA VAL A 289 11.93 8.31 32.36
C VAL A 289 12.99 8.63 33.43
N TYR A 290 12.91 8.02 34.61
CA TYR A 290 13.80 8.32 35.74
C TYR A 290 15.14 7.56 35.74
N ARG A 291 15.38 6.63 34.80
CA ARG A 291 16.64 5.87 34.77
C ARG A 291 17.74 6.48 33.87
N HIS A 292 17.52 7.66 33.30
CA HIS A 292 18.48 8.27 32.36
C HIS A 292 19.00 9.67 32.72
N GLU A 293 18.92 10.11 33.97
CA GLU A 293 19.50 11.38 34.42
C GLU A 293 20.23 11.25 35.76
N GLU A 294 21.34 10.51 35.80
CA GLU A 294 22.40 10.74 36.79
C GLU A 294 23.54 11.50 36.13
N GLN A 295 23.39 12.82 35.96
CA GLN A 295 24.45 13.80 36.18
C GLN A 295 23.95 15.25 35.97
N GLU A 296 24.29 16.09 36.95
CA GLU A 296 24.39 17.56 36.89
C GLU A 296 23.20 18.44 37.37
N SER A 297 23.11 18.53 38.71
CA SER A 297 23.02 19.74 39.56
C SER A 297 21.98 20.87 39.35
N THR A 298 21.27 21.11 40.46
CA THR A 298 20.91 22.39 41.14
C THR A 298 19.66 23.21 40.74
N HIS A 299 18.71 23.20 41.69
CA HIS A 299 17.89 24.28 42.27
C HIS A 299 16.43 24.51 41.78
N ASP A 300 15.52 24.09 42.66
CA ASP A 300 14.15 24.49 43.01
C ASP A 300 13.29 25.36 42.07
N SER A 301 12.07 24.88 41.80
CA SER A 301 10.86 25.50 42.37
C SER A 301 9.62 24.61 42.18
N TYR A 302 8.90 24.41 43.28
CA TYR A 302 7.64 23.68 43.36
C TYR A 302 6.57 24.34 42.47
N SER A 303 6.06 23.60 41.48
CA SER A 303 4.75 23.85 40.88
C SER A 303 3.94 22.55 40.89
N LYS A 304 2.83 22.55 41.63
CA LYS A 304 1.80 21.52 41.54
C LYS A 304 1.08 21.69 40.20
N ASP A 305 1.55 21.00 39.16
CA ASP A 305 0.83 20.92 37.90
C ASP A 305 0.03 19.63 37.81
N SER A 306 -1.28 19.83 37.63
CA SER A 306 -2.30 18.85 37.33
C SER A 306 -1.86 17.85 36.25
N GLU A 307 -1.93 16.57 36.57
CA GLU A 307 -1.86 15.44 35.63
C GLU A 307 -2.96 15.57 34.58
N THR A 308 -2.66 16.31 33.52
CA THR A 308 -3.38 16.18 32.26
C THR A 308 -2.72 15.02 31.51
N LYS A 309 -3.45 13.91 31.38
CA LYS A 309 -3.07 12.75 30.55
C LYS A 309 -2.57 13.27 29.19
N ARG A 310 -1.26 13.24 28.99
CA ARG A 310 -0.63 13.78 27.78
C ARG A 310 -0.98 12.84 26.63
N GLU A 311 -1.60 13.39 25.58
CA GLU A 311 -1.72 12.68 24.30
C GLU A 311 -0.32 12.20 23.87
N PRO A 312 -0.19 10.99 23.28
CA PRO A 312 1.11 10.49 22.84
C PRO A 312 1.76 11.52 21.91
N PRO A 313 3.02 11.91 22.14
CA PRO A 313 3.65 13.01 21.43
C PRO A 313 3.77 12.67 19.95
N ARG A 314 3.00 13.37 19.09
CA ARG A 314 3.15 13.27 17.64
C ARG A 314 4.54 13.77 17.25
N ARG A 315 5.38 12.86 16.76
CA ARG A 315 6.74 13.16 16.28
C ARG A 315 6.69 13.57 14.81
N ARG A 316 7.67 14.36 14.37
CA ARG A 316 7.79 14.69 12.95
C ARG A 316 8.07 13.42 12.14
N LYS A 317 7.31 13.21 11.06
CA LYS A 317 7.57 12.17 10.05
C LYS A 317 8.91 12.49 9.36
N ALA A 318 9.96 11.74 9.69
CA ALA A 318 11.32 11.94 9.18
C ALA A 318 11.51 11.13 7.90
N ILE A 319 12.07 11.72 6.85
CA ILE A 319 12.27 11.07 5.55
C ILE A 319 13.50 10.16 5.61
N SER A 320 13.37 8.96 5.08
CA SER A 320 14.42 7.96 4.90
C SER A 320 14.95 7.97 3.47
N ARG A 321 16.22 7.60 3.29
CA ARG A 321 16.84 7.43 1.96
C ARG A 321 16.39 6.15 1.29
N TRP A 322 16.07 6.24 0.00
CA TRP A 322 15.86 5.08 -0.84
C TRP A 322 16.78 5.07 -2.07
N PRO A 323 17.46 3.95 -2.37
CA PRO A 323 17.60 2.77 -1.51
C PRO A 323 18.34 3.11 -0.21
N PRO A 324 18.20 2.28 0.83
CA PRO A 324 18.97 2.43 2.06
C PRO A 324 20.48 2.41 1.79
N PHE A 325 21.26 3.08 2.65
CA PHE A 325 22.72 3.04 2.60
C PHE A 325 23.24 1.60 2.70
N GLY A 326 24.23 1.24 1.89
CA GLY A 326 24.85 -0.10 1.88
C GLY A 326 24.09 -1.15 1.06
N LEU A 327 22.83 -0.87 0.69
CA LEU A 327 22.09 -1.56 -0.36
C LEU A 327 22.24 -0.87 -1.72
N ASP A 328 23.26 -0.02 -1.84
CA ASP A 328 23.57 0.67 -3.08
C ASP A 328 24.14 -0.37 -4.08
N TYR A 329 23.25 -1.13 -4.72
CA TYR A 329 23.47 -2.31 -5.58
C TYR A 329 24.67 -2.23 -6.55
N GLY A 330 25.90 -2.28 -6.02
CA GLY A 330 27.15 -2.11 -6.76
C GLY A 330 27.67 -0.68 -6.94
N THR A 331 27.15 0.35 -6.24
CA THR A 331 27.68 1.73 -6.41
C THR A 331 29.01 2.01 -5.70
N SER A 332 29.60 1.02 -5.01
CA SER A 332 30.97 1.10 -4.52
C SER A 332 31.95 0.78 -5.65
N GLY A 333 32.05 1.68 -6.64
CA GLY A 333 33.26 1.78 -7.45
C GLY A 333 34.44 2.24 -6.57
N PRO A 334 35.70 2.04 -6.99
CA PRO A 334 36.86 2.38 -6.19
C PRO A 334 36.79 3.85 -5.78
N THR A 335 36.56 4.04 -4.49
CA THR A 335 36.64 5.31 -3.82
C THR A 335 38.09 5.76 -3.92
N TRP A 336 38.32 6.90 -4.58
CA TRP A 336 39.59 7.64 -4.60
C TRP A 336 40.70 7.10 -5.49
N HIS A 337 40.63 7.40 -6.78
CA HIS A 337 41.84 7.75 -7.54
C HIS A 337 41.50 8.97 -8.43
N HIS A 338 42.23 10.07 -8.22
CA HIS A 338 42.25 11.35 -8.99
C HIS A 338 41.39 12.52 -8.46
N PRO A 339 42.00 13.66 -8.07
CA PRO A 339 41.35 14.86 -7.54
C PRO A 339 40.73 15.76 -8.63
N GLY A 340 40.04 15.15 -9.61
CA GLY A 340 39.45 15.87 -10.74
C GLY A 340 38.39 15.10 -11.52
N GLN A 341 38.23 13.80 -11.26
CA GLN A 341 37.09 13.03 -11.75
C GLN A 341 36.07 12.95 -10.63
N GLY A 342 34.96 13.68 -10.79
CA GLY A 342 33.78 13.47 -9.97
C GLY A 342 33.43 11.98 -9.96
N ILE A 343 32.91 11.51 -8.82
CA ILE A 343 32.46 10.12 -8.65
C ILE A 343 31.67 9.75 -9.91
N LYS A 344 32.17 8.82 -10.73
CA LYS A 344 31.34 8.13 -11.74
C LYS A 344 30.36 7.28 -10.95
N ARG A 345 29.32 7.95 -10.43
CA ARG A 345 28.25 7.39 -9.62
C ARG A 345 27.50 6.44 -10.54
N LEU A 346 27.69 5.14 -10.33
CA LEU A 346 26.98 4.10 -11.06
C LEU A 346 25.48 4.45 -11.04
N GLU A 347 24.91 4.71 -12.21
CA GLU A 347 23.54 5.14 -12.40
C GLU A 347 22.61 3.98 -12.03
N MET A 348 22.23 3.90 -10.77
CA MET A 348 21.13 3.03 -10.39
C MET A 348 19.86 3.51 -11.07
N GLU A 349 19.38 2.70 -12.00
CA GLU A 349 18.07 2.83 -12.62
C GLU A 349 17.01 2.32 -11.67
N LEU A 350 16.50 3.21 -10.83
CA LEU A 350 15.33 2.91 -10.02
C LEU A 350 14.13 2.57 -10.92
N PRO A 351 13.24 1.67 -10.48
CA PRO A 351 12.07 1.29 -11.27
C PRO A 351 11.23 2.51 -11.64
N TRP A 352 10.59 2.43 -12.79
CA TRP A 352 9.53 3.36 -13.15
C TRP A 352 8.31 3.07 -12.29
N VAL A 353 7.75 4.08 -11.62
CA VAL A 353 6.59 3.91 -10.74
C VAL A 353 5.47 4.84 -11.16
N ARG A 354 4.31 4.28 -11.48
CA ARG A 354 3.09 5.03 -11.73
C ARG A 354 2.03 4.62 -10.73
N ILE A 355 1.60 5.58 -9.92
CA ILE A 355 0.47 5.41 -9.01
C ILE A 355 -0.76 6.03 -9.66
N SER A 356 -1.89 5.32 -9.65
CA SER A 356 -3.15 5.77 -10.24
C SER A 356 -4.25 5.84 -9.19
N THR A 357 -5.07 6.87 -9.25
CA THR A 357 -6.16 7.10 -8.28
C THR A 357 -7.42 7.58 -8.99
N ARG A 358 -8.59 7.30 -8.40
CA ARG A 358 -9.83 7.97 -8.78
C ARG A 358 -9.87 9.39 -8.25
N VAL A 359 -10.54 10.24 -9.00
CA VAL A 359 -10.85 11.62 -8.66
C VAL A 359 -12.35 11.80 -8.76
N ASP A 360 -12.94 12.36 -7.72
CA ASP A 360 -14.37 12.58 -7.64
C ASP A 360 -14.80 13.68 -8.65
N ASP A 361 -15.92 13.45 -9.35
CA ASP A 361 -16.41 14.33 -10.44
C ASP A 361 -16.73 15.75 -9.94
N SER A 362 -16.93 15.92 -8.63
CA SER A 362 -17.10 17.21 -7.97
C SER A 362 -15.91 18.17 -8.17
N LEU A 363 -14.71 17.64 -8.44
CA LEU A 363 -13.50 18.41 -8.70
C LEU A 363 -13.44 18.99 -10.12
N SER A 364 -14.08 18.34 -11.10
CA SER A 364 -14.13 18.83 -12.49
C SER A 364 -14.93 20.14 -12.62
N LYS A 365 -15.94 20.33 -11.77
CA LYS A 365 -16.80 21.53 -11.78
C LYS A 365 -16.18 22.74 -11.07
N SER A 366 -15.14 22.56 -10.26
CA SER A 366 -14.47 23.66 -9.54
C SER A 366 -13.22 24.20 -10.27
N GLY A 367 -12.78 23.53 -11.35
CA GLY A 367 -11.55 23.84 -12.07
C GLY A 367 -11.57 25.06 -13.01
N LEU A 368 -12.69 25.77 -13.17
CA LEU A 368 -12.78 26.95 -14.04
C LEU A 368 -12.67 28.30 -13.33
N LEU A 369 -12.54 28.34 -12.01
CA LEU A 369 -12.24 29.57 -11.29
C LEU A 369 -10.74 29.63 -10.98
N MET A 370 -10.02 30.30 -11.88
CA MET A 370 -8.67 30.82 -11.66
C MET A 370 -8.53 31.32 -10.21
N ALA A 371 -7.64 30.67 -9.45
CA ALA A 371 -7.37 31.04 -8.08
C ALA A 371 -6.81 32.47 -8.04
N ALA A 372 -7.58 33.40 -7.48
CA ALA A 372 -7.09 34.74 -7.20
C ALA A 372 -5.89 34.68 -6.23
N PRO A 373 -4.85 35.49 -6.44
CA PRO A 373 -3.67 35.50 -5.58
C PRO A 373 -4.06 36.06 -4.21
N GLY A 374 -4.06 35.20 -3.18
CA GLY A 374 -4.31 35.62 -1.79
C GLY A 374 -5.29 34.74 -0.99
N ALA A 375 -5.99 33.79 -1.61
CA ALA A 375 -6.85 32.88 -0.87
C ALA A 375 -6.03 31.84 -0.08
N ARG A 376 -6.10 31.89 1.26
CA ARG A 376 -5.47 30.93 2.17
C ARG A 376 -5.94 29.50 1.82
N LYS A 377 -4.99 28.58 1.59
CA LYS A 377 -5.15 27.15 1.23
C LYS A 377 -5.84 26.28 2.32
N TRP A 378 -6.85 26.77 3.02
CA TRP A 378 -7.58 25.97 4.00
C TRP A 378 -8.85 25.41 3.35
N LYS A 379 -8.93 24.07 3.28
CA LYS A 379 -10.03 23.21 2.80
C LYS A 379 -9.98 22.76 1.33
N ARG A 380 -9.04 21.84 1.03
CA ARG A 380 -9.20 20.84 -0.06
C ARG A 380 -9.08 19.38 0.43
N VAL A 381 -8.83 19.16 1.72
CA VAL A 381 -8.33 17.87 2.27
C VAL A 381 -9.43 16.85 2.60
N HIS A 382 -10.73 17.21 2.53
CA HIS A 382 -11.78 16.41 3.20
C HIS A 382 -12.91 15.86 2.32
N THR A 383 -12.82 16.00 0.99
CA THR A 383 -13.68 15.26 0.03
C THR A 383 -12.93 14.13 -0.66
N ASP A 384 -11.60 14.21 -0.71
CA ASP A 384 -10.78 13.24 -1.41
C ASP A 384 -10.73 11.91 -0.64
N SER A 385 -10.74 10.80 -1.38
CA SER A 385 -10.61 9.45 -0.80
C SER A 385 -9.30 9.32 -0.01
N VAL A 386 -9.28 8.46 1.02
CA VAL A 386 -8.07 8.16 1.77
C VAL A 386 -6.99 7.60 0.85
N LEU A 387 -7.36 6.72 -0.08
CA LEU A 387 -6.45 6.13 -1.07
C LEU A 387 -5.82 7.19 -1.98
N TYR A 388 -6.59 8.19 -2.41
CA TYR A 388 -6.07 9.33 -3.17
C TYR A 388 -5.01 10.10 -2.38
N GLN A 389 -5.30 10.41 -1.11
CA GLN A 389 -4.38 11.14 -0.24
C GLN A 389 -3.09 10.35 0.01
N GLN A 390 -3.21 9.05 0.29
CA GLN A 390 -2.06 8.15 0.48
C GLN A 390 -1.19 8.02 -0.78
N ALA A 391 -1.81 7.91 -1.96
CA ALA A 391 -1.09 7.87 -3.22
C ALA A 391 -0.31 9.15 -3.50
N HIS A 392 -0.92 10.32 -3.26
CA HIS A 392 -0.25 11.60 -3.43
C HIS A 392 0.93 11.74 -2.45
N GLU A 393 0.75 11.34 -1.19
CA GLU A 393 1.84 11.35 -0.21
C GLU A 393 2.97 10.40 -0.62
N MET A 394 2.63 9.19 -1.07
CA MET A 394 3.61 8.20 -1.51
C MET A 394 4.46 8.72 -2.68
N VAL A 395 3.84 9.30 -3.71
CA VAL A 395 4.57 9.89 -4.85
C VAL A 395 5.50 11.01 -4.39
N ASP A 396 5.01 11.93 -3.56
CA ASP A 396 5.81 13.05 -3.07
C ASP A 396 7.00 12.58 -2.21
N VAL A 397 6.78 11.60 -1.33
CA VAL A 397 7.83 11.04 -0.49
C VAL A 397 8.84 10.26 -1.33
N MET A 398 8.42 9.44 -2.29
CA MET A 398 9.33 8.76 -3.23
C MET A 398 10.17 9.78 -4.01
N GLN A 399 9.57 10.80 -4.61
CA GLN A 399 10.33 11.80 -5.37
C GLN A 399 11.41 12.50 -4.53
N ARG A 400 11.15 12.70 -3.23
CA ARG A 400 12.10 13.30 -2.28
C ARG A 400 13.14 12.31 -1.75
N ALA A 401 12.74 11.06 -1.48
CA ALA A 401 13.56 10.04 -0.85
C ALA A 401 14.64 9.44 -1.78
N CYS A 402 14.37 9.44 -3.09
CA CYS A 402 15.12 8.64 -4.04
C CYS A 402 16.27 9.40 -4.73
N PHE A 403 16.28 10.74 -4.68
CA PHE A 403 17.05 11.57 -5.61
C PHE A 403 17.80 12.75 -4.96
N TRP A 404 18.27 12.59 -3.73
CA TRP A 404 19.11 13.60 -3.07
C TRP A 404 20.32 13.99 -3.93
N GLY A 405 20.32 15.22 -4.43
CA GLY A 405 21.42 15.77 -5.23
C GLY A 405 21.54 15.23 -6.65
N ARG A 406 20.57 14.48 -7.19
CA ARG A 406 20.43 14.30 -8.65
C ARG A 406 19.73 15.53 -9.23
N GLU A 407 19.89 15.79 -10.53
CA GLU A 407 19.24 16.91 -11.21
C GLU A 407 17.73 16.94 -10.89
N LYS A 408 17.25 18.11 -10.45
CA LYS A 408 15.84 18.36 -10.18
C LYS A 408 15.03 17.98 -11.42
N GLY A 409 14.22 16.92 -11.34
CA GLY A 409 13.45 16.39 -12.48
C GLY A 409 13.52 14.87 -12.63
N TYR A 410 14.61 14.22 -12.20
CA TYR A 410 14.75 12.77 -12.40
C TYR A 410 13.70 11.96 -11.64
N GLY A 411 13.42 12.35 -10.39
CA GLY A 411 12.37 11.70 -9.59
C GLY A 411 10.97 11.94 -10.13
N GLN A 412 10.70 13.15 -10.62
CA GLN A 412 9.43 13.50 -11.25
C GLN A 412 9.20 12.72 -12.55
N LYS A 413 10.28 12.36 -13.25
CA LYS A 413 10.22 11.51 -14.46
C LYS A 413 9.97 10.05 -14.13
N ARG A 414 10.64 9.51 -13.09
CA ARG A 414 10.54 8.08 -12.72
C ARG A 414 9.29 7.75 -11.92
N VAL A 415 8.80 8.68 -11.08
CA VAL A 415 7.66 8.45 -10.19
C VAL A 415 6.54 9.42 -10.53
N THR A 416 5.43 8.91 -11.05
CA THR A 416 4.30 9.73 -11.55
C THR A 416 2.98 9.36 -10.86
N LEU A 417 2.12 10.37 -10.64
CA LEU A 417 0.72 10.19 -10.25
C LEU A 417 -0.17 10.35 -11.50
N THR A 418 -1.14 9.45 -11.69
CA THR A 418 -2.17 9.54 -12.74
C THR A 418 -3.54 9.53 -12.10
N GLN A 419 -4.42 10.41 -12.59
CA GLN A 419 -5.76 10.60 -12.04
C GLN A 419 -6.79 10.19 -13.09
N PHE A 420 -7.80 9.45 -12.65
CA PHE A 420 -8.91 9.01 -13.49
C PHE A 420 -10.21 9.58 -12.92
N LEU A 421 -11.10 10.02 -13.81
CA LEU A 421 -12.49 10.27 -13.44
C LEU A 421 -13.16 8.92 -13.12
N GLU A 422 -14.21 8.95 -12.29
CA GLU A 422 -14.87 7.73 -11.81
C GLU A 422 -15.33 6.82 -12.97
N HIS A 423 -15.88 7.41 -14.04
CA HIS A 423 -16.33 6.68 -15.22
C HIS A 423 -15.18 6.04 -16.02
N ASP A 424 -14.01 6.67 -16.03
CA ASP A 424 -12.81 6.19 -16.73
C ASP A 424 -12.04 5.14 -15.94
N TRP A 425 -12.33 4.97 -14.65
CA TRP A 425 -11.62 4.01 -13.79
C TRP A 425 -11.74 2.56 -14.29
N THR A 426 -12.83 2.23 -14.98
CA THR A 426 -13.02 0.91 -15.62
C THR A 426 -11.91 0.59 -16.63
N LEU A 427 -11.28 1.60 -17.22
CA LEU A 427 -10.16 1.49 -18.16
C LEU A 427 -8.79 1.60 -17.48
N SER A 428 -8.71 1.80 -16.17
CA SER A 428 -7.46 1.99 -15.41
C SER A 428 -6.42 0.90 -15.70
N HIS A 429 -6.83 -0.37 -15.72
CA HIS A 429 -5.94 -1.49 -16.01
C HIS A 429 -5.44 -1.47 -17.46
N HIS A 430 -6.27 -1.08 -18.42
CA HIS A 430 -5.89 -0.96 -19.83
C HIS A 430 -4.85 0.17 -20.00
N ARG A 431 -5.11 1.32 -19.37
CA ARG A 431 -4.20 2.48 -19.40
C ARG A 431 -2.87 2.20 -18.70
N ALA A 432 -2.92 1.47 -17.58
CA ALA A 432 -1.72 0.98 -16.91
C ALA A 432 -0.93 0.00 -17.79
N ALA A 433 -1.62 -0.89 -18.52
CA ALA A 433 -0.99 -1.83 -19.45
C ALA A 433 -0.32 -1.11 -20.62
N ASP A 434 -0.99 -0.15 -21.25
CA ASP A 434 -0.41 0.67 -22.33
C ASP A 434 0.85 1.37 -21.86
N TRP A 435 0.82 1.97 -20.66
CA TRP A 435 2.00 2.59 -20.07
C TRP A 435 3.14 1.60 -19.79
N LEU A 436 2.83 0.43 -19.21
CA LEU A 436 3.84 -0.60 -18.96
C LEU A 436 4.48 -1.07 -20.28
N ARG A 437 3.69 -1.23 -21.35
CA ARG A 437 4.21 -1.55 -22.68
C ARG A 437 5.20 -0.47 -23.14
N GLU A 438 4.83 0.80 -23.07
CA GLU A 438 5.71 1.91 -23.47
C GLU A 438 7.02 1.92 -22.69
N VAL A 439 6.95 1.73 -21.37
CA VAL A 439 8.13 1.70 -20.49
C VAL A 439 8.99 0.45 -20.71
N MET A 440 8.41 -0.69 -21.06
CA MET A 440 9.16 -1.91 -21.37
C MET A 440 9.82 -1.88 -22.76
N MET A 441 9.45 -0.97 -23.64
CA MET A 441 10.10 -0.77 -24.95
C MET A 441 11.30 0.17 -24.90
N ASN A 442 11.36 1.05 -23.89
CA ASN A 442 12.45 1.99 -23.63
C ASN A 442 13.43 1.37 -22.64
#